data_AF-A0A3B8TYW6-F1
#
_entry.id   AF-A0A3B8TYW6-F1
#
_cell.length_a   1.000
_cell.length_b   1.000
_cell.length_c   1.000
_cell.angle_alpha   90.00
_cell.angle_beta   90.00
_cell.angle_gamma   90.00
#
_symmetry.space_group_name_H-M   'P 1'
#
loop_
_entity.id
_entity.type
_entity.pdbx_description
1 polymer ?
#
loop_
_entity_poly.entity_id
_entity_poly.type
_entity_poly.pdbx_seq_one_letter_code
_entity_poly.pdbx_strand_id
1 'polypeptide(L)'
;MQNHDSLDFTNKAWDALYDAVDSRFFKDKDAEVIYAALSKQLKFISFGEYLKRYIYQKACLEEPFESVPVKTYQEIIKGAFAENNTPQSFDPTTAKLSALAKKWLTQQTVRRKVVFLLGFGLAMSAEDVNEFLTKALREQGINAKNPFEVICWYCYKNGYGYPKFESLWQIYSETPPGALDIKLLYSDLTIGARNSMNAISSDAALIAFVSKLKMADNKPQLSVTAKRYFDELYDKARELVAKIYNNEAEIDPSGAAKRTYIKDDITESDLEHILSSAIPVDRHGNLTPAKASALNAQFAGKRFSRQHIHEILGGRTEVTRFDLITLNFFIFANTLDAYPNAKARYSAFIESMNRILERCFLGELYVSNPYECFVLMCILSEEPLSTYADVWELSYQNE
;
A
#
# COMPACT_ATOMS: atom_id res chain seq x y z
N MET A 1 9.13 11.35 -33.77
CA MET A 1 9.52 10.80 -32.46
C MET A 1 8.30 10.08 -31.90
N GLN A 2 8.29 8.75 -31.98
CA GLN A 2 7.18 7.94 -31.49
C GLN A 2 7.16 7.99 -29.96
N ASN A 3 5.96 8.23 -29.43
CA ASN A 3 5.69 8.38 -28.01
C ASN A 3 5.86 7.00 -27.35
N HIS A 4 7.06 6.71 -26.83
CA HIS A 4 7.25 5.59 -25.90
C HIS A 4 6.46 5.93 -24.62
N ASP A 5 5.18 5.53 -24.57
CA ASP A 5 4.38 5.57 -23.35
C ASP A 5 5.10 4.64 -22.35
N SER A 6 5.86 5.23 -21.44
CA SER A 6 6.70 4.50 -20.49
C SER A 6 5.81 3.62 -19.59
N LEU A 7 6.43 2.67 -18.87
CA LEU A 7 5.78 1.94 -17.77
C LEU A 7 5.30 2.87 -16.66
N ASP A 8 5.62 4.16 -16.77
CA ASP A 8 5.42 5.15 -15.75
C ASP A 8 4.04 5.79 -15.86
N PHE A 9 3.06 5.10 -15.26
CA PHE A 9 1.74 5.67 -14.98
C PHE A 9 1.82 6.96 -14.14
N THR A 10 2.97 7.19 -13.50
CA THR A 10 3.25 8.29 -12.58
C THR A 10 3.21 9.64 -13.28
N ASN A 11 3.61 9.75 -14.54
CA ASN A 11 3.54 11.04 -15.25
C ASN A 11 2.11 11.54 -15.39
N LYS A 12 1.19 10.69 -15.86
CA LYS A 12 -0.23 11.05 -15.97
C LYS A 12 -0.87 11.36 -14.61
N ALA A 13 -0.42 10.68 -13.56
CA ALA A 13 -0.89 10.94 -12.20
C ALA A 13 -0.32 12.25 -11.63
N TRP A 14 0.94 12.59 -11.94
CA TRP A 14 1.51 13.90 -11.64
C TRP A 14 0.81 15.02 -12.39
N ASP A 15 0.53 14.83 -13.68
CA ASP A 15 -0.24 15.79 -14.48
C ASP A 15 -1.61 16.02 -13.84
N ALA A 16 -2.33 14.96 -13.45
CA ALA A 16 -3.61 15.08 -12.76
C ALA A 16 -3.51 15.80 -11.40
N LEU A 17 -2.44 15.54 -10.65
CA LEU A 17 -2.18 16.24 -9.38
C LEU A 17 -1.93 17.73 -9.63
N TYR A 18 -1.03 18.08 -10.55
CA TYR A 18 -0.67 19.47 -10.84
C TYR A 18 -1.84 20.24 -11.46
N ASP A 19 -2.55 19.64 -12.43
CA ASP A 19 -3.75 20.22 -13.03
C ASP A 19 -4.83 20.55 -11.97
N ALA A 20 -4.95 19.70 -10.95
CA ALA A 20 -5.87 19.93 -9.83
C ALA A 20 -5.38 21.07 -8.92
N VAL A 21 -4.16 20.98 -8.39
CA VAL A 21 -3.69 21.91 -7.34
C VAL A 21 -3.29 23.29 -7.87
N ASP A 22 -2.89 23.39 -9.15
CA ASP A 22 -2.59 24.66 -9.81
C ASP A 22 -3.84 25.29 -10.47
N SER A 23 -5.00 24.61 -10.40
CA SER A 23 -6.26 25.17 -10.85
C SER A 23 -6.59 26.45 -10.10
N ARG A 24 -7.02 27.49 -10.82
CA ARG A 24 -7.52 28.75 -10.22
C ARG A 24 -8.69 28.53 -9.24
N PHE A 25 -9.39 27.41 -9.35
CA PHE A 25 -10.52 27.06 -8.49
C PHE A 25 -10.11 26.30 -7.24
N PHE A 26 -8.87 25.83 -7.14
CA PHE A 26 -8.41 25.01 -6.02
C PHE A 26 -8.52 25.75 -4.68
N LYS A 27 -8.38 27.07 -4.65
CA LYS A 27 -8.50 27.83 -3.41
C LYS A 27 -9.91 27.84 -2.81
N ASP A 28 -10.93 27.88 -3.66
CA ASP A 28 -12.33 28.09 -3.24
C ASP A 28 -13.20 26.84 -3.41
N LYS A 29 -12.71 25.83 -4.17
CA LYS A 29 -13.41 24.61 -4.60
C LYS A 29 -12.46 23.42 -4.68
N ASP A 30 -11.53 23.35 -3.74
CA ASP A 30 -10.56 22.25 -3.63
C ASP A 30 -11.24 20.88 -3.68
N ALA A 31 -12.30 20.67 -2.90
CA ALA A 31 -13.00 19.39 -2.81
C ALA A 31 -13.57 18.96 -4.17
N GLU A 32 -14.26 19.86 -4.89
CA GLU A 32 -14.81 19.53 -6.22
C GLU A 32 -13.72 19.31 -7.26
N VAL A 33 -12.62 20.08 -7.21
CA VAL A 33 -11.49 19.93 -8.12
C VAL A 33 -10.79 18.59 -7.88
N ILE A 34 -10.55 18.23 -6.61
CA ILE A 34 -9.95 16.94 -6.22
C ILE A 34 -10.86 15.79 -6.61
N TYR A 35 -12.16 15.87 -6.32
CA TYR A 35 -13.13 14.86 -6.69
C TYR A 35 -13.18 14.66 -8.22
N ALA A 36 -13.17 15.75 -9.00
CA ALA A 36 -13.11 15.70 -10.45
C ALA A 36 -11.82 15.04 -10.97
N ALA A 37 -10.67 15.33 -10.36
CA ALA A 37 -9.41 14.68 -10.71
C ALA A 37 -9.45 13.17 -10.42
N LEU A 38 -9.96 12.77 -9.25
CA LEU A 38 -10.09 11.37 -8.83
C LEU A 38 -11.06 10.55 -9.69
N SER A 39 -12.16 11.17 -10.13
CA SER A 39 -13.21 10.51 -10.92
C SER A 39 -12.89 10.48 -12.42
N LYS A 40 -12.24 11.51 -12.96
CA LYS A 40 -12.09 11.69 -14.42
C LYS A 40 -10.65 11.50 -14.93
N GLN A 41 -9.64 11.81 -14.11
CA GLN A 41 -8.25 11.86 -14.56
C GLN A 41 -7.41 10.71 -13.98
N LEU A 42 -7.59 10.39 -12.69
CA LEU A 42 -6.88 9.31 -12.00
C LEU A 42 -7.58 7.96 -12.21
N LYS A 43 -7.12 7.22 -13.21
CA LYS A 43 -7.62 5.88 -13.49
C LYS A 43 -7.01 4.85 -12.53
N PHE A 44 -7.86 3.97 -11.99
CA PHE A 44 -7.38 2.76 -11.33
C PHE A 44 -6.68 1.87 -12.37
N ILE A 45 -5.37 1.70 -12.22
CA ILE A 45 -4.60 0.79 -13.06
C ILE A 45 -4.68 -0.63 -12.47
N SER A 46 -5.20 -1.56 -13.27
CA SER A 46 -5.32 -2.97 -12.91
C SER A 46 -3.97 -3.69 -12.92
N PHE A 47 -3.86 -4.78 -12.16
CA PHE A 47 -2.72 -5.69 -12.25
C PHE A 47 -2.46 -6.17 -13.68
N GLY A 48 -3.53 -6.55 -14.41
CA GLY A 48 -3.40 -7.00 -15.79
C GLY A 48 -2.84 -5.95 -16.74
N GLU A 49 -3.16 -4.68 -16.52
CA GLU A 49 -2.64 -3.56 -17.30
C GLU A 49 -1.14 -3.35 -17.05
N TYR A 50 -0.70 -3.41 -15.79
CA TYR A 50 0.73 -3.43 -15.44
C TYR A 50 1.46 -4.58 -16.14
N LEU A 51 0.90 -5.79 -16.08
CA LEU A 51 1.50 -6.98 -16.68
C LEU A 51 1.64 -6.84 -18.20
N LYS A 52 0.61 -6.34 -18.89
CA LYS A 52 0.68 -6.10 -20.34
C LYS A 52 1.78 -5.11 -20.70
N ARG A 53 1.87 -3.97 -20.00
CA ARG A 53 2.89 -2.96 -20.29
C ARG A 53 4.30 -3.50 -20.02
N TYR A 54 4.47 -4.26 -18.94
CA TYR A 54 5.76 -4.88 -18.63
C TYR A 54 6.21 -5.81 -19.77
N ILE A 55 5.31 -6.71 -20.19
CA ILE A 55 5.59 -7.63 -21.29
C ILE A 55 5.82 -6.88 -22.60
N TYR A 56 5.00 -5.86 -22.90
CA TYR A 56 5.12 -5.05 -24.11
C TYR A 56 6.53 -4.47 -24.24
N GLN A 57 7.06 -3.90 -23.15
CA GLN A 57 8.39 -3.31 -23.15
C GLN A 57 9.50 -4.35 -23.19
N LYS A 58 9.40 -5.41 -22.38
CA LYS A 58 10.44 -6.46 -22.32
C LYS A 58 10.52 -7.28 -23.59
N ALA A 59 9.39 -7.49 -24.27
CA ALA A 59 9.33 -8.19 -25.55
C ALA A 59 9.58 -7.27 -26.76
N CYS A 60 9.84 -5.97 -26.53
CA CYS A 60 10.09 -4.98 -27.58
C CYS A 60 9.02 -4.97 -28.69
N LEU A 61 7.74 -5.00 -28.32
CA LEU A 61 6.64 -5.01 -29.29
C LEU A 61 6.58 -3.66 -30.04
N GLU A 62 6.51 -3.74 -31.37
CA GLU A 62 6.54 -2.55 -32.26
C GLU A 62 5.14 -1.98 -32.53
N GLU A 63 4.10 -2.83 -32.51
CA GLU A 63 2.72 -2.43 -32.74
C GLU A 63 2.24 -1.45 -31.64
N PRO A 64 1.39 -0.46 -31.94
CA PRO A 64 0.84 0.43 -30.91
C PRO A 64 0.21 -0.35 -29.76
N PHE A 65 0.55 -0.02 -28.50
CA PHE A 65 0.12 -0.75 -27.30
C PHE A 65 -1.38 -1.11 -27.29
N GLU A 66 -2.25 -0.14 -27.60
CA GLU A 66 -3.71 -0.32 -27.61
C GLU A 66 -4.21 -1.30 -28.70
N SER A 67 -3.40 -1.57 -29.71
CA SER A 67 -3.72 -2.50 -30.80
C SER A 67 -3.27 -3.94 -30.54
N VAL A 68 -2.39 -4.16 -29.55
CA VAL A 68 -1.83 -5.50 -29.29
C VAL A 68 -2.89 -6.41 -28.67
N PRO A 69 -3.24 -7.54 -29.32
CA PRO A 69 -4.24 -8.46 -28.79
C PRO A 69 -3.79 -9.12 -27.48
N VAL A 70 -4.73 -9.33 -26.54
CA VAL A 70 -4.49 -10.07 -25.27
C VAL A 70 -3.90 -11.47 -25.52
N LYS A 71 -4.15 -12.06 -26.70
CA LYS A 71 -3.61 -13.37 -27.09
C LYS A 71 -2.09 -13.33 -27.27
N THR A 72 -1.54 -12.25 -27.83
CA THR A 72 -0.09 -12.05 -28.01
C THR A 72 0.63 -12.11 -26.66
N TYR A 73 0.13 -11.36 -25.67
CA TYR A 73 0.66 -11.41 -24.30
C TYR A 73 0.57 -12.80 -23.65
N GLN A 74 -0.53 -13.52 -23.87
CA GLN A 74 -0.68 -14.90 -23.36
C GLN A 74 0.34 -15.85 -23.97
N GLU A 75 0.64 -15.72 -25.27
CA GLU A 75 1.62 -16.54 -25.96
C GLU A 75 3.04 -16.26 -25.45
N ILE A 76 3.38 -14.99 -25.21
CA ILE A 76 4.65 -14.60 -24.59
C ILE A 76 4.80 -15.20 -23.19
N ILE A 77 3.78 -15.09 -22.32
CA ILE A 77 3.81 -15.71 -20.99
C ILE A 77 4.03 -17.21 -21.09
N LYS A 78 3.32 -17.89 -21.99
CA LYS A 78 3.46 -19.34 -22.17
C LYS A 78 4.87 -19.74 -22.65
N GLY A 79 5.42 -19.01 -23.61
CA GLY A 79 6.77 -19.24 -24.12
C GLY A 79 7.81 -19.06 -23.01
N ALA A 80 7.74 -17.94 -22.29
CA ALA A 80 8.68 -17.61 -21.23
C ALA A 80 8.62 -18.62 -20.06
N PHE A 81 7.42 -19.06 -19.65
CA PHE A 81 7.29 -20.10 -18.62
C PHE A 81 7.91 -21.43 -19.04
N ALA A 82 7.75 -21.82 -20.32
CA ALA A 82 8.35 -23.04 -20.84
C ALA A 82 9.89 -22.92 -20.91
N GLU A 83 10.41 -21.80 -21.40
CA GLU A 83 11.85 -21.53 -21.49
C GLU A 83 12.52 -21.51 -20.10
N ASN A 84 11.87 -20.86 -19.13
CA ASN A 84 12.37 -20.72 -17.77
C ASN A 84 12.05 -21.90 -16.85
N ASN A 85 11.53 -23.01 -17.39
CA ASN A 85 11.12 -24.21 -16.62
C ASN A 85 10.24 -23.86 -15.40
N THR A 86 9.33 -22.90 -15.57
CA THR A 86 8.45 -22.41 -14.50
C THR A 86 7.09 -23.08 -14.60
N PRO A 87 6.56 -23.67 -13.51
CA PRO A 87 5.26 -24.31 -13.53
C PRO A 87 4.15 -23.27 -13.56
N GLN A 88 2.93 -23.75 -13.82
CA GLN A 88 1.75 -22.89 -13.83
C GLN A 88 1.29 -22.42 -12.44
N SER A 89 1.85 -22.97 -11.36
CA SER A 89 1.56 -22.62 -9.96
C SER A 89 2.62 -23.21 -9.02
N PHE A 90 2.88 -22.55 -7.89
CA PHE A 90 3.66 -23.13 -6.78
C PHE A 90 2.92 -24.28 -6.07
N ASP A 91 1.59 -24.20 -6.03
CA ASP A 91 0.73 -25.20 -5.39
C ASP A 91 0.04 -26.07 -6.48
N PRO A 92 -0.28 -27.35 -6.20
CA PRO A 92 -0.95 -28.22 -7.18
C PRO A 92 -2.22 -27.58 -7.77
N THR A 93 -2.37 -27.64 -9.09
CA THR A 93 -3.52 -27.06 -9.79
C THR A 93 -3.88 -27.81 -11.06
N THR A 94 -5.18 -27.87 -11.36
CA THR A 94 -5.72 -28.43 -12.61
C THR A 94 -5.92 -27.36 -13.69
N ALA A 95 -5.80 -26.07 -13.34
CA ALA A 95 -6.00 -24.99 -14.28
C ALA A 95 -4.83 -24.89 -15.28
N LYS A 96 -5.14 -24.88 -16.57
CA LYS A 96 -4.13 -24.71 -17.63
C LYS A 96 -3.49 -23.33 -17.58
N LEU A 97 -2.17 -23.26 -17.80
CA LEU A 97 -1.42 -22.00 -17.90
C LEU A 97 -2.08 -20.96 -18.82
N SER A 98 -2.65 -21.36 -19.96
CA SER A 98 -3.34 -20.43 -20.86
C SER A 98 -4.53 -19.73 -20.21
N ALA A 99 -5.33 -20.46 -19.42
CA ALA A 99 -6.47 -19.90 -18.72
C ALA A 99 -6.02 -18.99 -17.56
N LEU A 100 -4.94 -19.35 -16.88
CA LEU A 100 -4.33 -18.53 -15.82
C LEU A 100 -3.74 -17.24 -16.38
N ALA A 101 -2.95 -17.32 -17.45
CA ALA A 101 -2.37 -16.16 -18.12
C ALA A 101 -3.44 -15.16 -18.58
N LYS A 102 -4.53 -15.65 -19.19
CA LYS A 102 -5.67 -14.80 -19.54
C LYS A 102 -6.26 -14.08 -18.32
N LYS A 103 -6.41 -14.77 -17.19
CA LYS A 103 -6.91 -14.17 -15.94
C LYS A 103 -5.94 -13.10 -15.43
N TRP A 104 -4.64 -13.41 -15.35
CA TRP A 104 -3.62 -12.44 -14.90
C TRP A 104 -3.62 -11.16 -15.74
N LEU A 105 -3.82 -11.27 -17.05
CA LEU A 105 -3.86 -10.13 -17.99
C LEU A 105 -5.18 -9.32 -17.96
N THR A 106 -6.23 -9.80 -17.30
CA THR A 106 -7.57 -9.17 -17.34
C THR A 106 -8.16 -8.83 -15.98
N GLN A 107 -7.59 -9.36 -14.89
CA GLN A 107 -8.09 -9.10 -13.54
C GLN A 107 -7.55 -7.80 -12.96
N GLN A 108 -8.35 -7.19 -12.08
CA GLN A 108 -7.96 -6.00 -11.30
C GLN A 108 -6.79 -6.28 -10.37
N THR A 109 -6.74 -7.47 -9.79
CA THR A 109 -5.70 -7.92 -8.86
C THR A 109 -5.48 -9.43 -9.00
N VAL A 110 -4.35 -9.91 -8.51
CA VAL A 110 -4.01 -11.33 -8.40
C VAL A 110 -3.51 -11.62 -6.99
N ARG A 111 -3.41 -12.90 -6.63
CA ARG A 111 -2.79 -13.28 -5.35
C ARG A 111 -1.31 -12.91 -5.37
N ARG A 112 -0.77 -12.45 -4.25
CA ARG A 112 0.65 -12.13 -4.06
C ARG A 112 1.62 -13.19 -4.61
N LYS A 113 1.38 -14.48 -4.34
CA LYS A 113 2.20 -15.60 -4.88
C LYS A 113 2.29 -15.61 -6.41
N VAL A 114 1.29 -15.10 -7.14
CA VAL A 114 1.32 -15.03 -8.61
C VAL A 114 2.42 -14.08 -9.09
N VAL A 115 2.70 -12.99 -8.36
CA VAL A 115 3.79 -12.06 -8.72
C VAL A 115 5.14 -12.75 -8.65
N PHE A 116 5.39 -13.52 -7.59
CA PHE A 116 6.61 -14.34 -7.49
C PHE A 116 6.69 -15.40 -8.60
N LEU A 117 5.56 -16.00 -8.97
CA LEU A 117 5.55 -16.98 -10.06
C LEU A 117 5.89 -16.34 -11.40
N LEU A 118 5.29 -15.17 -11.69
CA LEU A 118 5.62 -14.36 -12.86
C LEU A 118 7.07 -13.90 -12.84
N GLY A 119 7.64 -13.65 -11.65
CA GLY A 119 9.05 -13.33 -11.47
C GLY A 119 9.97 -14.38 -12.09
N PHE A 120 9.69 -15.66 -11.82
CA PHE A 120 10.42 -16.76 -12.46
C PHE A 120 10.08 -16.91 -13.94
N GLY A 121 8.78 -16.93 -14.26
CA GLY A 121 8.32 -17.24 -15.60
C GLY A 121 8.70 -16.19 -16.64
N LEU A 122 8.81 -14.92 -16.25
CA LEU A 122 9.18 -13.79 -17.12
C LEU A 122 10.64 -13.31 -16.89
N ALA A 123 11.44 -14.06 -16.12
CA ALA A 123 12.81 -13.71 -15.78
C ALA A 123 12.96 -12.26 -15.24
N MET A 124 12.07 -11.87 -14.33
CA MET A 124 12.07 -10.55 -13.70
C MET A 124 13.24 -10.41 -12.73
N SER A 125 13.80 -9.20 -12.61
CA SER A 125 14.74 -8.90 -11.52
C SER A 125 14.01 -8.79 -10.17
N ALA A 126 14.78 -8.74 -9.06
CA ALA A 126 14.20 -8.51 -7.74
C ALA A 126 13.49 -7.15 -7.66
N GLU A 127 14.00 -6.15 -8.37
CA GLU A 127 13.42 -4.81 -8.50
C GLU A 127 12.09 -4.87 -9.25
N ASP A 128 12.05 -5.52 -10.42
CA ASP A 128 10.82 -5.71 -11.20
C ASP A 128 9.73 -6.38 -10.35
N VAL A 129 10.05 -7.46 -9.62
CA VAL A 129 9.12 -8.14 -8.71
C VAL A 129 8.63 -7.18 -7.61
N ASN A 130 9.53 -6.40 -7.01
CA ASN A 130 9.17 -5.44 -5.98
C ASN A 130 8.28 -4.31 -6.50
N GLU A 131 8.47 -3.87 -7.75
CA GLU A 131 7.57 -2.91 -8.42
C GLU A 131 6.18 -3.49 -8.63
N PHE A 132 6.05 -4.74 -9.07
CA PHE A 132 4.74 -5.39 -9.18
C PHE A 132 4.02 -5.50 -7.84
N LEU A 133 4.75 -5.83 -6.76
CA LEU A 133 4.18 -5.90 -5.42
C LEU A 133 3.69 -4.51 -4.95
N THR A 134 4.54 -3.49 -5.09
CA THR A 134 4.29 -2.16 -4.50
C THR A 134 3.41 -1.26 -5.37
N LYS A 135 3.50 -1.36 -6.71
CA LYS A 135 2.77 -0.51 -7.65
C LYS A 135 1.53 -1.20 -8.23
N ALA A 136 1.67 -2.46 -8.67
CA ALA A 136 0.57 -3.20 -9.31
C ALA A 136 -0.41 -3.80 -8.29
N LEU A 137 0.09 -4.47 -7.25
CA LEU A 137 -0.74 -4.99 -6.15
C LEU A 137 -1.00 -3.96 -5.05
N ARG A 138 -0.14 -2.94 -4.93
CA ARG A 138 -0.23 -1.91 -3.87
C ARG A 138 -0.10 -2.51 -2.47
N GLU A 139 0.68 -3.59 -2.38
CA GLU A 139 1.03 -4.28 -1.16
C GLU A 139 2.46 -3.90 -0.72
N GLN A 140 2.88 -4.40 0.43
CA GLN A 140 4.29 -4.34 0.84
C GLN A 140 5.20 -5.00 -0.19
N GLY A 141 6.44 -4.50 -0.28
CA GLY A 141 7.50 -5.12 -1.07
C GLY A 141 7.87 -6.52 -0.55
N ILE A 142 8.94 -7.10 -1.09
CA ILE A 142 9.40 -8.43 -0.67
C ILE A 142 9.64 -8.46 0.85
N ASN A 143 8.99 -9.40 1.53
CA ASN A 143 9.03 -9.53 2.98
C ASN A 143 10.25 -10.34 3.44
N ALA A 144 11.23 -9.65 4.03
CA ALA A 144 12.46 -10.24 4.56
C ALA A 144 12.25 -11.21 5.74
N LYS A 145 11.04 -11.26 6.30
CA LYS A 145 10.64 -12.18 7.38
C LYS A 145 9.83 -13.38 6.89
N ASN A 146 9.53 -13.44 5.59
CA ASN A 146 8.84 -14.58 4.99
C ASN A 146 9.87 -15.48 4.26
N PRO A 147 10.13 -16.70 4.75
CA PRO A 147 11.08 -17.62 4.13
C PRO A 147 10.83 -17.87 2.64
N PHE A 148 9.56 -17.96 2.23
CA PHE A 148 9.20 -18.15 0.82
C PHE A 148 9.67 -16.97 -0.02
N GLU A 149 9.34 -15.74 0.40
CA GLU A 149 9.70 -14.53 -0.35
C GLU A 149 11.21 -14.28 -0.35
N VAL A 150 11.90 -14.60 0.75
CA VAL A 150 13.36 -14.49 0.86
C VAL A 150 14.07 -15.46 -0.10
N ILE A 151 13.58 -16.69 -0.23
CA ILE A 151 14.14 -17.67 -1.17
C ILE A 151 13.86 -17.24 -2.62
N CYS A 152 12.64 -16.77 -2.92
CA CYS A 152 12.34 -16.19 -4.25
C CYS A 152 13.27 -15.02 -4.58
N TRP A 153 13.41 -14.07 -3.65
CA TRP A 153 14.31 -12.92 -3.80
C TRP A 153 15.75 -13.33 -4.05
N TYR A 154 16.26 -14.32 -3.31
CA TYR A 154 17.61 -14.83 -3.50
C TYR A 154 17.80 -15.39 -4.91
N CYS A 155 16.79 -16.11 -5.43
CA CYS A 155 16.83 -16.59 -6.80
C CYS A 155 16.87 -15.43 -7.81
N TYR A 156 15.98 -14.43 -7.70
CA TYR A 156 15.98 -13.30 -8.63
C TYR A 156 17.29 -12.50 -8.59
N LYS A 157 17.82 -12.24 -7.38
CA LYS A 157 19.09 -11.52 -7.18
C LYS A 157 20.26 -12.18 -7.90
N ASN A 158 20.26 -13.51 -7.98
CA ASN A 158 21.35 -14.28 -8.59
C ASN A 158 21.02 -14.80 -10.00
N GLY A 159 19.87 -14.42 -10.57
CA GLY A 159 19.43 -14.91 -11.88
C GLY A 159 19.10 -16.41 -11.92
N TYR A 160 18.76 -17.01 -10.78
CA TYR A 160 18.38 -18.42 -10.72
C TYR A 160 16.92 -18.64 -11.10
N GLY A 161 16.67 -19.66 -11.95
CA GLY A 161 15.34 -20.08 -12.35
C GLY A 161 14.59 -20.87 -11.28
N TYR A 162 13.33 -21.21 -11.59
CA TYR A 162 12.43 -21.93 -10.70
C TYR A 162 12.97 -23.27 -10.16
N PRO A 163 13.71 -24.11 -10.92
CA PRO A 163 14.28 -25.35 -10.38
C PRO A 163 15.21 -25.15 -9.18
N LYS A 164 15.95 -24.02 -9.16
CA LYS A 164 16.80 -23.68 -8.01
C LYS A 164 15.96 -23.29 -6.80
N PHE A 165 14.88 -22.54 -7.02
CA PHE A 165 13.90 -22.24 -5.96
C PHE A 165 13.35 -23.53 -5.35
N GLU A 166 12.92 -24.50 -6.16
CA GLU A 166 12.39 -25.78 -5.64
C GLU A 166 13.42 -26.53 -4.79
N SER A 167 14.67 -26.62 -5.27
CA SER A 167 15.76 -27.23 -4.51
C SER A 167 15.98 -26.53 -3.17
N LEU A 168 16.05 -25.20 -3.14
CA LEU A 168 16.23 -24.43 -1.91
C LEU A 168 15.02 -24.52 -0.98
N TRP A 169 13.82 -24.52 -1.54
CA TRP A 169 12.56 -24.64 -0.80
C TRP A 169 12.43 -26.01 -0.14
N GLN A 170 12.86 -27.08 -0.81
CA GLN A 170 12.92 -28.42 -0.24
C GLN A 170 13.92 -28.49 0.92
N ILE A 171 15.16 -28.00 0.73
CA ILE A 171 16.17 -27.95 1.79
C ILE A 171 15.64 -27.16 3.00
N TYR A 172 15.06 -25.99 2.76
CA TYR A 172 14.43 -25.20 3.80
C TYR A 172 13.35 -26.00 4.53
N SER A 173 12.43 -26.66 3.79
CA SER A 173 11.32 -27.42 4.35
C SER A 173 11.77 -28.56 5.26
N GLU A 174 12.85 -29.25 4.90
CA GLU A 174 13.46 -30.35 5.66
C GLU A 174 14.34 -29.87 6.85
N THR A 175 14.79 -28.61 6.84
CA THR A 175 15.64 -28.05 7.90
C THR A 175 14.85 -27.85 9.22
N PRO A 176 15.28 -28.39 10.37
CA PRO A 176 14.62 -28.14 11.65
C PRO A 176 14.62 -26.64 12.03
N PRO A 177 13.66 -26.16 12.85
CA PRO A 177 13.73 -24.82 13.43
C PRO A 177 15.09 -24.57 14.10
N GLY A 178 15.75 -23.46 13.76
CA GLY A 178 17.01 -23.10 14.42
C GLY A 178 16.76 -22.79 15.90
N ALA A 179 17.48 -23.46 16.81
CA ALA A 179 17.34 -23.32 18.27
C ALA A 179 17.80 -21.96 18.85
N LEU A 180 17.87 -20.90 18.03
CA LEU A 180 18.24 -19.56 18.47
C LEU A 180 17.01 -18.78 18.92
N ASP A 181 17.16 -18.07 20.04
CA ASP A 181 16.11 -17.20 20.59
C ASP A 181 15.77 -16.07 19.60
N ILE A 182 14.65 -16.30 18.92
CA ILE A 182 14.03 -15.46 17.90
C ILE A 182 13.80 -14.03 18.43
N LYS A 183 13.67 -13.79 19.74
CA LYS A 183 13.45 -12.43 20.27
C LYS A 183 14.49 -11.40 19.83
N LEU A 184 15.76 -11.78 19.67
CA LEU A 184 16.86 -10.86 19.30
C LEU A 184 16.83 -10.42 17.83
N LEU A 185 16.47 -11.31 16.90
CA LEU A 185 16.32 -10.98 15.47
C LEU A 185 15.09 -10.12 15.17
N TYR A 186 14.12 -10.12 16.09
CA TYR A 186 12.85 -9.44 15.95
C TYR A 186 12.84 -8.10 16.70
N SER A 187 13.74 -7.92 17.68
CA SER A 187 14.11 -6.61 18.21
C SER A 187 14.98 -5.81 17.24
N ASP A 188 15.70 -6.48 16.34
CA ASP A 188 16.31 -5.80 15.20
C ASP A 188 15.19 -5.26 14.32
N LEU A 189 15.15 -3.93 14.21
CA LEU A 189 14.26 -3.16 13.34
C LEU A 189 14.14 -3.84 11.98
N THR A 190 13.02 -3.68 11.26
CA THR A 190 12.80 -4.30 9.93
C THR A 190 13.98 -4.05 8.95
N ILE A 191 14.76 -2.98 9.20
CA ILE A 191 16.02 -2.64 8.54
C ILE A 191 17.12 -3.67 8.76
N GLY A 192 17.32 -4.16 9.98
CA GLY A 192 18.32 -5.19 10.30
C GLY A 192 18.03 -6.52 9.60
N ALA A 193 16.76 -6.92 9.50
CA ALA A 193 16.36 -8.11 8.76
C ALA A 193 16.68 -7.99 7.26
N ARG A 194 16.40 -6.83 6.64
CA ARG A 194 16.71 -6.61 5.22
C ARG A 194 18.21 -6.46 4.96
N ASN A 195 18.95 -5.77 5.82
CA ASN A 195 20.41 -5.67 5.69
C ASN A 195 21.06 -7.06 5.77
N SER A 196 20.59 -7.87 6.71
CA SER A 196 21.00 -9.27 6.83
C SER A 196 20.63 -10.08 5.59
N MET A 197 19.41 -9.93 5.07
CA MET A 197 18.97 -10.55 3.81
C MET A 197 19.86 -10.12 2.64
N ASN A 198 20.11 -8.82 2.47
CA ASN A 198 20.93 -8.26 1.39
C ASN A 198 22.38 -8.75 1.43
N ALA A 199 22.92 -9.03 2.62
CA ALA A 199 24.25 -9.59 2.82
C ALA A 199 24.36 -11.09 2.46
N ILE A 200 23.24 -11.78 2.20
CA ILE A 200 23.26 -13.18 1.76
C ILE A 200 23.97 -13.30 0.41
N SER A 201 25.01 -14.13 0.38
CA SER A 201 25.89 -14.35 -0.78
C SER A 201 26.03 -15.81 -1.19
N SER A 202 25.45 -16.76 -0.46
CA SER A 202 25.53 -18.20 -0.75
C SER A 202 24.30 -18.96 -0.28
N ASP A 203 24.07 -20.15 -0.85
CA ASP A 203 22.98 -21.06 -0.42
C ASP A 203 23.07 -21.38 1.07
N ALA A 204 24.27 -21.64 1.60
CA ALA A 204 24.47 -21.93 3.02
C ALA A 204 24.08 -20.74 3.91
N ALA A 205 24.47 -19.53 3.51
CA ALA A 205 24.07 -18.31 4.21
C ALA A 205 22.55 -18.06 4.14
N LEU A 206 21.93 -18.34 3.00
CA LEU A 206 20.48 -18.27 2.83
C LEU A 206 19.77 -19.22 3.79
N ILE A 207 20.12 -20.51 3.77
CA ILE A 207 19.49 -21.54 4.61
C ILE A 207 19.71 -21.23 6.09
N ALA A 208 20.90 -20.75 6.47
CA ALA A 208 21.17 -20.28 7.83
C ALA A 208 20.32 -19.06 8.22
N PHE A 209 19.99 -18.17 7.29
CA PHE A 209 19.09 -17.04 7.54
C PHE A 209 17.64 -17.50 7.69
N VAL A 210 17.10 -18.25 6.71
CA VAL A 210 15.69 -18.66 6.72
C VAL A 210 15.36 -19.69 7.80
N SER A 211 16.33 -20.51 8.24
CA SER A 211 16.12 -21.46 9.35
C SER A 211 15.88 -20.75 10.69
N LYS A 212 16.43 -19.54 10.88
CA LYS A 212 16.14 -18.68 12.05
C LYS A 212 14.73 -18.09 12.00
N LEU A 213 14.09 -18.07 10.84
CA LEU A 213 12.71 -17.62 10.65
C LEU A 213 11.69 -18.76 10.87
N LYS A 214 12.11 -20.03 10.98
CA LYS A 214 11.22 -21.15 11.29
C LYS A 214 10.77 -21.10 12.75
N MET A 215 9.54 -20.64 12.97
CA MET A 215 8.82 -20.80 14.23
C MET A 215 8.10 -22.16 14.28
N ALA A 216 7.87 -22.69 15.48
CA ALA A 216 7.10 -23.94 15.66
C ALA A 216 5.62 -23.82 15.24
N ASP A 217 5.07 -22.60 15.13
CA ASP A 217 3.66 -22.34 14.82
C ASP A 217 3.40 -21.68 13.45
N ASN A 218 4.45 -21.40 12.66
CA ASN A 218 4.39 -20.87 11.29
C ASN A 218 3.44 -19.67 11.07
N LYS A 219 3.15 -18.87 12.11
CA LYS A 219 2.26 -17.71 12.00
C LYS A 219 3.01 -16.50 11.42
N PRO A 220 2.41 -15.76 10.46
CA PRO A 220 2.97 -14.48 10.03
C PRO A 220 3.04 -13.53 11.23
N GLN A 221 4.24 -13.06 11.56
CA GLN A 221 4.41 -12.06 12.62
C GLN A 221 4.22 -10.66 12.06
N LEU A 222 3.32 -9.91 12.69
CA LEU A 222 3.10 -8.49 12.42
C LEU A 222 4.42 -7.73 12.41
N SER A 223 4.58 -6.77 11.49
CA SER A 223 5.76 -5.91 11.45
C SER A 223 5.86 -5.07 12.72
N VAL A 224 6.74 -5.45 13.66
CA VAL A 224 7.03 -4.71 14.89
C VAL A 224 7.33 -3.23 14.61
N THR A 225 8.07 -2.95 13.53
CA THR A 225 8.40 -1.56 13.16
C THR A 225 7.17 -0.79 12.69
N ALA A 226 6.33 -1.38 11.82
CA ALA A 226 5.12 -0.72 11.34
C ALA A 226 4.11 -0.54 12.49
N LYS A 227 4.00 -1.52 13.38
CA LYS A 227 3.19 -1.45 14.59
C LYS A 227 3.68 -0.33 15.53
N ARG A 228 4.99 -0.22 15.78
CA ARG A 228 5.55 0.88 16.56
C ARG A 228 5.23 2.25 15.95
N TYR A 229 5.41 2.41 14.64
CA TYR A 229 5.05 3.67 13.96
C TYR A 229 3.55 3.96 14.01
N PHE A 230 2.71 2.93 13.85
CA PHE A 230 1.28 3.06 14.02
C PHE A 230 0.94 3.55 15.43
N ASP A 231 1.50 2.93 16.48
CA ASP A 231 1.24 3.30 17.87
C ASP A 231 1.69 4.73 18.17
N GLU A 232 2.87 5.14 17.68
CA GLU A 232 3.38 6.51 17.81
C GLU A 232 2.47 7.55 17.12
N LEU A 233 2.04 7.26 15.88
CA LEU A 233 1.15 8.15 15.13
C LEU A 233 -0.26 8.18 15.76
N TYR A 234 -0.77 7.04 16.20
CA TYR A 234 -2.08 6.91 16.83
C TYR A 234 -2.13 7.66 18.16
N ASP A 235 -1.10 7.55 19.00
CA ASP A 235 -0.96 8.33 20.23
C ASP A 235 -1.00 9.83 19.96
N LYS A 236 -0.25 10.29 18.94
CA LYS A 236 -0.24 11.70 18.56
C LYS A 236 -1.58 12.15 17.99
N ALA A 237 -2.28 11.30 17.24
CA ALA A 237 -3.63 11.59 16.78
C ALA A 237 -4.61 11.74 17.96
N ARG A 238 -4.54 10.85 18.96
CA ARG A 238 -5.35 10.95 20.19
C ARG A 238 -5.08 12.23 20.98
N GLU A 239 -3.82 12.67 21.06
CA GLU A 239 -3.46 13.97 21.67
C GLU A 239 -4.11 15.16 20.94
N LEU A 240 -4.16 15.12 19.60
CA LEU A 240 -4.79 16.16 18.80
C LEU A 240 -6.31 16.15 18.97
N VAL A 241 -6.95 14.98 18.96
CA VAL A 241 -8.41 14.86 19.21
C VAL A 241 -8.77 15.40 20.60
N ALA A 242 -8.01 15.07 21.63
CA ALA A 242 -8.23 15.61 22.96
C ALA A 242 -8.15 17.14 23.00
N LYS A 243 -7.20 17.73 22.25
CA LYS A 243 -7.10 19.20 22.10
C LYS A 243 -8.33 19.78 21.39
N ILE A 244 -8.82 19.14 20.32
CA ILE A 244 -10.04 19.56 19.61
C ILE A 244 -11.22 19.61 20.59
N TYR A 245 -11.47 18.53 21.33
CA TYR A 245 -12.57 18.48 22.30
C TYR A 245 -12.44 19.52 23.42
N ASN A 246 -11.22 19.76 23.90
CA ASN A 246 -10.98 20.79 24.91
C ASN A 246 -11.22 22.21 24.39
N ASN A 247 -10.97 22.47 23.11
CA ASN A 247 -11.23 23.76 22.47
C ASN A 247 -12.73 23.95 22.18
N GLU A 248 -13.44 22.92 21.75
CA GLU A 248 -14.88 22.98 21.43
C GLU A 248 -15.79 23.10 22.67
N ALA A 249 -15.35 22.58 23.82
CA ALA A 249 -16.13 22.57 25.07
C ALA A 249 -16.24 23.96 25.76
N GLU A 250 -16.24 25.08 25.02
CA GLU A 250 -16.22 26.44 25.57
C GLU A 250 -17.56 26.99 26.08
N ILE A 251 -18.69 26.27 26.02
CA ILE A 251 -19.93 26.79 26.59
C ILE A 251 -20.69 25.68 27.34
N ASP A 252 -20.40 25.54 28.63
CA ASP A 252 -21.38 24.98 29.58
C ASP A 252 -22.06 26.14 30.31
N PRO A 253 -23.32 26.49 29.95
CA PRO A 253 -24.09 27.54 30.62
C PRO A 253 -24.38 27.23 32.10
N SER A 254 -24.18 25.97 32.53
CA SER A 254 -24.59 25.48 33.85
C SER A 254 -23.51 25.61 34.94
N GLY A 255 -22.29 26.05 34.59
CA GLY A 255 -21.21 26.28 35.55
C GLY A 255 -20.61 25.00 36.16
N ALA A 256 -20.85 23.83 35.58
CA ALA A 256 -20.16 22.60 35.98
C ALA A 256 -18.69 22.63 35.53
N ALA A 257 -17.82 21.91 36.26
CA ALA A 257 -16.41 21.82 35.91
C ALA A 257 -16.25 21.22 34.50
N LYS A 258 -15.62 21.98 33.60
CA LYS A 258 -15.32 21.57 32.22
C LYS A 258 -14.58 20.23 32.25
N ARG A 259 -15.14 19.22 31.57
CA ARG A 259 -14.44 17.95 31.38
C ARG A 259 -13.21 18.22 30.52
N THR A 260 -12.02 18.07 31.09
CA THR A 260 -10.76 18.10 30.35
C THR A 260 -10.48 16.71 29.81
N TYR A 261 -10.33 16.59 28.50
CA TYR A 261 -9.97 15.36 27.80
C TYR A 261 -8.45 15.22 27.71
N ILE A 262 -7.94 14.02 27.96
CA ILE A 262 -6.57 13.60 27.67
C ILE A 262 -6.56 12.50 26.60
N LYS A 263 -5.39 12.16 26.06
CA LYS A 263 -5.28 11.17 24.98
C LYS A 263 -5.86 9.79 25.33
N ASP A 264 -5.86 9.43 26.61
CA ASP A 264 -6.39 8.13 27.07
C ASP A 264 -7.92 8.12 27.22
N ASP A 265 -8.57 9.29 27.18
CA ASP A 265 -10.02 9.40 27.05
C ASP A 265 -10.49 9.20 25.60
N ILE A 266 -9.58 9.29 24.63
CA ILE A 266 -9.88 9.22 23.20
C ILE A 266 -9.87 7.77 22.73
N THR A 267 -11.00 7.35 22.18
CA THR A 267 -11.25 6.01 21.65
C THR A 267 -11.04 5.95 20.14
N GLU A 268 -11.00 4.73 19.64
CA GLU A 268 -10.99 4.42 18.19
C GLU A 268 -12.19 5.05 17.46
N SER A 269 -13.34 5.18 18.15
CA SER A 269 -14.57 5.75 17.59
C SER A 269 -14.47 7.26 17.39
N ASP A 270 -13.77 7.95 18.29
CA ASP A 270 -13.59 9.41 18.21
C ASP A 270 -12.77 9.79 16.98
N LEU A 271 -11.74 8.99 16.67
CA LEU A 271 -10.93 9.19 15.47
C LEU A 271 -11.71 8.83 14.19
N GLU A 272 -12.46 7.72 14.18
CA GLU A 272 -13.34 7.37 13.04
C GLU A 272 -14.37 8.48 12.80
N HIS A 273 -14.97 9.02 13.85
CA HIS A 273 -15.97 10.09 13.76
C HIS A 273 -15.41 11.33 13.08
N ILE A 274 -14.19 11.76 13.44
CA ILE A 274 -13.58 12.94 12.82
C ILE A 274 -13.18 12.65 11.36
N LEU A 275 -12.56 11.50 11.08
CA LEU A 275 -12.13 11.14 9.72
C LEU A 275 -13.29 10.83 8.77
N SER A 276 -14.44 10.40 9.30
CA SER A 276 -15.64 10.02 8.53
C SER A 276 -16.79 11.00 8.73
N SER A 277 -16.54 12.21 9.23
CA SER A 277 -17.58 13.15 9.67
C SER A 277 -18.60 13.49 8.59
N ALA A 278 -18.17 13.59 7.33
CA ALA A 278 -19.02 13.92 6.19
C ALA A 278 -19.50 12.69 5.40
N ILE A 279 -19.23 11.47 5.87
CA ILE A 279 -19.80 10.26 5.26
C ILE A 279 -21.26 10.12 5.73
N PRO A 280 -22.24 10.02 4.81
CA PRO A 280 -23.64 9.93 5.19
C PRO A 280 -23.91 8.73 6.11
N VAL A 281 -24.84 8.88 7.06
CA VAL A 281 -25.28 7.80 7.95
C VAL A 281 -26.66 7.29 7.57
N ASP A 282 -26.92 6.02 7.85
CA ASP A 282 -28.25 5.43 7.76
C ASP A 282 -29.17 5.92 8.89
N ARG A 283 -30.45 5.54 8.84
CA ARG A 283 -31.46 5.87 9.86
C ARG A 283 -31.14 5.38 11.27
N HIS A 284 -30.14 4.51 11.43
CA HIS A 284 -29.68 3.96 12.71
C HIS A 284 -28.37 4.62 13.17
N GLY A 285 -27.86 5.61 12.44
CA GLY A 285 -26.60 6.29 12.74
C GLY A 285 -25.36 5.53 12.29
N ASN A 286 -25.50 4.44 11.52
CA ASN A 286 -24.34 3.72 10.98
C ASN A 286 -23.85 4.40 9.72
N LEU A 287 -22.54 4.46 9.54
CA LEU A 287 -21.94 5.03 8.34
C LEU A 287 -22.35 4.24 7.08
N THR A 288 -22.67 4.96 6.01
CA THR A 288 -23.02 4.36 4.72
C THR A 288 -21.85 3.48 4.24
N PRO A 289 -22.14 2.27 3.71
CA PRO A 289 -21.09 1.35 3.25
C PRO A 289 -20.22 1.95 2.15
N ALA A 290 -18.90 1.72 2.21
CA ALA A 290 -17.94 2.23 1.23
C ALA A 290 -18.29 1.89 -0.22
N LYS A 291 -18.95 0.74 -0.46
CA LYS A 291 -19.45 0.32 -1.78
C LYS A 291 -20.44 1.29 -2.44
N ALA A 292 -21.05 2.20 -1.67
CA ALA A 292 -21.96 3.21 -2.20
C ALA A 292 -21.21 4.47 -2.70
N SER A 293 -19.93 4.64 -2.36
CA SER A 293 -19.11 5.74 -2.85
C SER A 293 -18.75 5.52 -4.32
N ALA A 294 -18.86 6.57 -5.12
CA ALA A 294 -18.35 6.64 -6.49
C ALA A 294 -16.83 6.41 -6.58
N LEU A 295 -16.10 6.61 -5.46
CA LEU A 295 -14.65 6.37 -5.35
C LEU A 295 -14.31 4.97 -4.79
N ASN A 296 -15.29 4.08 -4.61
CA ASN A 296 -15.04 2.76 -4.00
C ASN A 296 -13.97 1.95 -4.74
N ALA A 297 -13.91 2.00 -6.08
CA ALA A 297 -12.89 1.28 -6.83
C ALA A 297 -11.46 1.76 -6.48
N GLN A 298 -11.31 3.07 -6.27
CA GLN A 298 -10.06 3.72 -5.89
C GLN A 298 -9.70 3.47 -4.42
N PHE A 299 -10.69 3.44 -3.52
CA PHE A 299 -10.50 3.50 -2.07
C PHE A 299 -10.89 2.22 -1.29
N ALA A 300 -11.30 1.16 -1.99
CA ALA A 300 -11.74 -0.09 -1.35
C ALA A 300 -10.73 -0.61 -0.30
N GLY A 301 -11.23 -0.87 0.91
CA GLY A 301 -10.43 -1.37 2.03
C GLY A 301 -9.51 -0.34 2.69
N LYS A 302 -9.58 0.94 2.31
CA LYS A 302 -8.72 2.01 2.86
C LYS A 302 -9.43 2.92 3.87
N ARG A 303 -10.67 2.58 4.23
CA ARG A 303 -11.42 3.31 5.26
C ARG A 303 -10.85 3.00 6.63
N PHE A 304 -10.42 4.03 7.34
CA PHE A 304 -9.86 3.92 8.68
C PHE A 304 -10.97 3.78 9.74
N SER A 305 -11.60 2.60 9.78
CA SER A 305 -12.75 2.32 10.64
C SER A 305 -12.36 1.98 12.08
N ARG A 306 -13.28 2.19 13.03
CA ARG A 306 -13.10 1.80 14.44
C ARG A 306 -12.71 0.32 14.56
N GLN A 307 -13.42 -0.56 13.85
CA GLN A 307 -13.14 -2.00 13.87
C GLN A 307 -11.71 -2.32 13.40
N HIS A 308 -11.27 -1.69 12.31
CA HIS A 308 -9.93 -1.91 11.77
C HIS A 308 -8.83 -1.42 12.73
N ILE A 309 -9.00 -0.23 13.33
CA ILE A 309 -8.10 0.30 14.37
C ILE A 309 -8.05 -0.69 15.54
N HIS A 310 -9.20 -1.17 16.00
CA HIS A 310 -9.31 -2.15 17.08
C HIS A 310 -8.58 -3.47 16.78
N GLU A 311 -8.67 -3.95 15.55
CA GLU A 311 -7.95 -5.15 15.09
C GLU A 311 -6.44 -4.93 15.04
N ILE A 312 -5.95 -3.75 14.63
CA ILE A 312 -4.52 -3.42 14.65
C ILE A 312 -4.01 -3.31 16.09
N LEU A 313 -4.75 -2.63 16.96
CA LEU A 313 -4.39 -2.47 18.38
C LEU A 313 -4.35 -3.82 19.10
N GLY A 314 -5.30 -4.71 18.80
CA GLY A 314 -5.36 -6.07 19.33
C GLY A 314 -4.37 -7.06 18.68
N GLY A 315 -3.55 -6.63 17.72
CA GLY A 315 -2.61 -7.50 17.02
C GLY A 315 -3.29 -8.61 16.19
N ARG A 316 -4.52 -8.37 15.73
CA ARG A 316 -5.30 -9.31 14.90
C ARG A 316 -5.11 -9.07 13.41
N THR A 317 -4.69 -7.88 13.00
CA THR A 317 -4.40 -7.53 11.60
C THR A 317 -3.09 -6.74 11.47
N GLU A 318 -2.49 -6.77 10.28
CA GLU A 318 -1.26 -6.02 9.98
C GLU A 318 -1.51 -4.55 9.74
N VAL A 319 -0.54 -3.72 10.15
CA VAL A 319 -0.49 -2.31 9.77
C VAL A 319 -0.15 -2.22 8.28
N THR A 320 -1.04 -1.60 7.53
CA THR A 320 -0.86 -1.29 6.11
C THR A 320 -0.21 0.08 5.92
N ARG A 321 0.28 0.36 4.71
CA ARG A 321 0.76 1.71 4.37
C ARG A 321 -0.33 2.76 4.46
N PHE A 322 -1.58 2.40 4.15
CA PHE A 322 -2.71 3.32 4.21
C PHE A 322 -3.02 3.77 5.63
N ASP A 323 -2.82 2.89 6.62
CA ASP A 323 -2.99 3.22 8.04
C ASP A 323 -2.01 4.32 8.47
N LEU A 324 -0.73 4.14 8.12
CA LEU A 324 0.33 5.09 8.43
C LEU A 324 0.12 6.42 7.68
N ILE A 325 -0.24 6.36 6.39
CA ILE A 325 -0.51 7.54 5.56
C ILE A 325 -1.69 8.34 6.12
N THR A 326 -2.78 7.67 6.49
CA THR A 326 -3.99 8.32 7.00
C THR A 326 -3.74 8.96 8.37
N LEU A 327 -3.05 8.29 9.28
CA LEU A 327 -2.69 8.86 10.58
C LEU A 327 -1.72 10.04 10.45
N ASN A 328 -0.70 9.92 9.60
CA ASN A 328 0.23 11.04 9.40
C ASN A 328 -0.46 12.22 8.71
N PHE A 329 -1.35 11.96 7.76
CA PHE A 329 -2.21 12.98 7.16
C PHE A 329 -3.03 13.70 8.22
N PHE A 330 -3.73 12.95 9.08
CA PHE A 330 -4.54 13.49 10.17
C PHE A 330 -3.73 14.41 11.09
N ILE A 331 -2.49 14.01 11.44
CA ILE A 331 -1.60 14.83 12.25
C ILE A 331 -1.27 16.15 11.55
N PHE A 332 -0.81 16.10 10.29
CA PHE A 332 -0.42 17.31 9.56
C PHE A 332 -1.62 18.23 9.26
N ALA A 333 -2.80 17.67 9.04
CA ALA A 333 -4.04 18.40 8.85
C ALA A 333 -4.50 19.14 10.12
N ASN A 334 -4.08 18.69 11.30
CA ASN A 334 -4.43 19.27 12.61
C ASN A 334 -3.27 20.02 13.30
N THR A 335 -2.15 20.24 12.59
CA THR A 335 -1.01 21.05 13.08
C THR A 335 -0.71 22.21 12.11
N LEU A 336 -1.75 22.93 11.70
CA LEU A 336 -1.64 24.05 10.76
C LEU A 336 -0.89 25.25 11.37
N ASP A 337 -0.86 25.36 12.69
CA ASP A 337 -0.06 26.34 13.44
C ASP A 337 1.45 26.12 13.22
N ALA A 338 1.89 24.85 13.20
CA ALA A 338 3.27 24.48 12.91
C ALA A 338 3.60 24.57 11.41
N TYR A 339 2.62 24.35 10.55
CA TYR A 339 2.77 24.33 9.09
C TYR A 339 1.69 25.16 8.37
N PRO A 340 1.71 26.51 8.51
CA PRO A 340 0.65 27.36 7.97
C PRO A 340 0.70 27.47 6.44
N ASN A 341 1.90 27.37 5.85
CA ASN A 341 2.06 27.39 4.40
C ASN A 341 1.83 25.99 3.80
N ALA A 342 0.87 25.87 2.89
CA ALA A 342 0.50 24.59 2.26
C ALA A 342 1.65 23.87 1.55
N LYS A 343 2.51 24.61 0.83
CA LYS A 343 3.67 24.01 0.14
C LYS A 343 4.70 23.49 1.13
N ALA A 344 5.00 24.25 2.18
CA ALA A 344 5.91 23.81 3.24
C ALA A 344 5.35 22.60 4.00
N ARG A 345 4.05 22.59 4.29
CA ARG A 345 3.34 21.46 4.90
C ARG A 345 3.42 20.21 4.04
N TYR A 346 3.19 20.35 2.73
CA TYR A 346 3.32 19.27 1.75
C TYR A 346 4.72 18.67 1.72
N SER A 347 5.76 19.50 1.61
CA SER A 347 7.15 19.02 1.64
C SER A 347 7.48 18.29 2.94
N ALA A 348 7.09 18.85 4.09
CA ALA A 348 7.31 18.23 5.39
C ALA A 348 6.53 16.92 5.57
N PHE A 349 5.30 16.84 5.04
CA PHE A 349 4.50 15.62 5.03
C PHE A 349 5.17 14.53 4.21
N ILE A 350 5.63 14.83 2.99
CA ILE A 350 6.32 13.86 2.13
C ILE A 350 7.59 13.34 2.79
N GLU A 351 8.43 14.22 3.32
CA GLU A 351 9.67 13.83 4.00
C GLU A 351 9.38 12.92 5.19
N SER A 352 8.42 13.31 6.03
CA SER A 352 7.98 12.51 7.19
C SER A 352 7.44 11.15 6.77
N MET A 353 6.54 11.13 5.78
CA MET A 353 5.85 9.92 5.37
C MET A 353 6.80 8.95 4.65
N ASN A 354 7.62 9.41 3.71
CA ASN A 354 8.59 8.56 3.02
C ASN A 354 9.60 7.97 4.01
N ARG A 355 10.07 8.75 5.00
CA ARG A 355 10.93 8.22 6.07
C ARG A 355 10.24 7.10 6.87
N ILE A 356 8.97 7.25 7.21
CA ILE A 356 8.21 6.21 7.93
C ILE A 356 8.02 4.98 7.05
N LEU A 357 7.56 5.15 5.81
CA LEU A 357 7.28 4.05 4.88
C LEU A 357 8.55 3.27 4.52
N GLU A 358 9.67 3.95 4.30
CA GLU A 358 10.97 3.34 4.03
C GLU A 358 11.41 2.49 5.22
N ARG A 359 11.33 3.02 6.44
CA ARG A 359 11.65 2.27 7.67
C ARG A 359 10.71 1.08 7.90
N CYS A 360 9.48 1.15 7.38
CA CYS A 360 8.51 0.07 7.42
C CYS A 360 8.61 -0.89 6.22
N PHE A 361 9.44 -0.61 5.22
CA PHE A 361 9.56 -1.37 3.95
C PHE A 361 8.30 -1.40 3.11
N LEU A 362 7.52 -0.33 3.21
CA LEU A 362 6.27 -0.20 2.47
C LEU A 362 6.45 0.52 1.14
N GLY A 363 7.66 1.03 0.85
CA GLY A 363 7.98 1.82 -0.35
C GLY A 363 7.51 3.27 -0.19
N GLU A 364 8.16 4.20 -0.88
CA GLU A 364 7.78 5.62 -0.85
C GLU A 364 6.35 5.86 -1.36
N LEU A 365 5.83 7.04 -1.07
CA LEU A 365 4.56 7.53 -1.59
C LEU A 365 4.51 7.40 -3.12
N TYR A 366 3.39 6.92 -3.62
CA TYR A 366 3.20 6.63 -5.02
C TYR A 366 1.98 7.37 -5.57
N VAL A 367 2.21 8.46 -6.30
CA VAL A 367 1.13 9.33 -6.81
C VAL A 367 0.14 8.61 -7.74
N SER A 368 0.55 7.55 -8.44
CA SER A 368 -0.41 6.78 -9.26
C SER A 368 -1.37 5.93 -8.42
N ASN A 369 -1.15 5.81 -7.11
CA ASN A 369 -2.15 5.28 -6.21
C ASN A 369 -3.20 6.37 -5.93
N PRO A 370 -4.46 6.21 -6.35
CA PRO A 370 -5.44 7.29 -6.24
C PRO A 370 -5.68 7.78 -4.82
N TYR A 371 -5.56 6.90 -3.81
CA TYR A 371 -5.73 7.31 -2.41
C TYR A 371 -4.56 8.15 -1.91
N GLU A 372 -3.34 7.83 -2.33
CA GLU A 372 -2.17 8.61 -1.94
C GLU A 372 -2.16 9.96 -2.66
N CYS A 373 -2.53 9.98 -3.95
CA CYS A 373 -2.74 11.23 -4.68
C CYS A 373 -3.82 12.11 -4.04
N PHE A 374 -4.93 11.50 -3.62
CA PHE A 374 -5.98 12.19 -2.88
C PHE A 374 -5.45 12.87 -1.61
N VAL A 375 -4.72 12.12 -0.77
CA VAL A 375 -4.10 12.66 0.46
C VAL A 375 -3.10 13.78 0.14
N LEU A 376 -2.28 13.61 -0.91
CA LEU A 376 -1.32 14.62 -1.36
C LEU A 376 -2.00 15.91 -1.80
N MET A 377 -3.11 15.82 -2.55
CA MET A 377 -3.90 16.99 -2.93
C MET A 377 -4.56 17.64 -1.72
N CYS A 378 -5.13 16.88 -0.78
CA CYS A 378 -5.74 17.44 0.44
C CYS A 378 -4.73 18.23 1.29
N ILE A 379 -3.49 17.72 1.44
CA ILE A 379 -2.45 18.42 2.20
C ILE A 379 -2.12 19.80 1.62
N LEU A 380 -2.31 20.00 0.32
CA LEU A 380 -2.09 21.26 -0.38
C LEU A 380 -3.26 22.26 -0.24
N SER A 381 -4.42 21.85 0.30
CA SER A 381 -5.53 22.77 0.62
C SER A 381 -5.22 23.67 1.83
N GLU A 382 -5.89 24.83 1.95
CA GLU A 382 -5.87 25.65 3.15
C GLU A 382 -6.43 24.92 4.39
N GLU A 383 -7.45 24.07 4.22
CA GLU A 383 -8.11 23.30 5.30
C GLU A 383 -8.11 21.79 5.00
N PRO A 384 -6.97 21.08 5.09
CA PRO A 384 -6.82 19.73 4.57
C PRO A 384 -7.84 18.70 5.09
N LEU A 385 -8.22 18.79 6.38
CA LEU A 385 -9.17 17.84 6.97
C LEU A 385 -10.60 18.08 6.48
N SER A 386 -11.00 19.35 6.33
CA SER A 386 -12.31 19.73 5.76
C SER A 386 -12.40 19.26 4.31
N THR A 387 -11.39 19.57 3.50
CA THR A 387 -11.31 19.11 2.10
C THR A 387 -11.38 17.59 1.99
N TYR A 388 -10.68 16.86 2.87
CA TYR A 388 -10.73 15.40 2.91
C TYR A 388 -12.15 14.89 3.17
N ALA A 389 -12.86 15.50 4.13
CA ALA A 389 -14.23 15.15 4.46
C ALA A 389 -15.19 15.48 3.30
N ASP A 390 -15.07 16.66 2.71
CA ASP A 390 -15.94 17.14 1.62
C ASP A 390 -15.80 16.28 0.36
N VAL A 391 -14.57 15.84 0.02
CA VAL A 391 -14.37 14.89 -1.10
C VAL A 391 -15.05 13.56 -0.82
N TRP A 392 -15.03 13.07 0.43
CA TRP A 392 -15.79 11.89 0.80
C TRP A 392 -17.28 12.13 0.66
N GLU A 393 -17.81 13.25 1.14
CA GLU A 393 -19.22 13.61 0.99
C GLU A 393 -19.66 13.61 -0.48
N LEU A 394 -18.93 14.33 -1.34
CA LEU A 394 -19.15 14.38 -2.78
C LEU A 394 -19.18 12.99 -3.40
N SER A 395 -18.36 12.06 -2.91
CA SER A 395 -18.33 10.70 -3.43
C SER A 395 -19.58 9.87 -3.14
N TYR A 396 -20.41 10.26 -2.16
CA TYR A 396 -21.69 9.60 -1.86
C TYR A 396 -22.89 10.34 -2.44
N GLN A 397 -22.69 11.52 -3.05
CA GLN A 397 -23.72 12.19 -3.80
C GLN A 397 -23.93 11.42 -5.12
N ASN A 398 -25.17 10.99 -5.38
CA ASN A 398 -25.50 10.29 -6.62
C ASN A 398 -25.22 11.24 -7.81
N GLU A 399 -24.54 10.75 -8.85
CA GLU A 399 -24.67 11.32 -10.20
C GLU A 399 -26.05 10.98 -10.80
#